data_AF-A0A2D9CIK3-F1
#
_entry.id   AF-A0A2D9CIK3-F1
#
_cell.length_a   1.000
_cell.length_b   1.000
_cell.length_c   1.000
_cell.angle_alpha   90.00
_cell.angle_beta   90.00
_cell.angle_gamma   90.00
#
_symmetry.space_group_name_H-M   'P 1'
#
loop_
_entity.id
_entity.type
_entity.pdbx_description
1 polymer ?
#
loop_
_entity_poly.entity_id
_entity_poly.type
_entity_poly.pdbx_seq_one_letter_code
_entity_poly.pdbx_strand_id
1 'polypeptide(L)'
;MATQFASDKKAIALCDVCGFQYKLKELKNLVVKNVDTNLKACPECWNPDQPQNMLGEFPVHDPQALRDPRPDQSLGESGNSSSRDIQWGWNPVGGGVDPFGLTPNILLINGSIGQVTVTTS
;
A
#
# COMPACT_ATOMS: atom_id res chain seq x y z
N MET A 1 -9.85 45.31 15.89
CA MET A 1 -10.95 45.72 15.00
C MET A 1 -11.34 44.51 14.17
N ALA A 2 -12.56 43.99 14.34
CA ALA A 2 -13.04 42.90 13.49
C ALA A 2 -13.49 43.51 12.16
N THR A 3 -12.68 43.33 11.12
CA THR A 3 -13.09 43.67 9.76
C THR A 3 -14.27 42.78 9.36
N GLN A 4 -15.30 43.36 8.74
CA GLN A 4 -16.41 42.57 8.22
C GLN A 4 -15.95 41.77 7.01
N PHE A 5 -16.08 40.45 7.09
CA PHE A 5 -15.90 39.57 5.94
C PHE A 5 -17.15 39.56 5.07
N ALA A 6 -16.98 39.29 3.77
CA ALA A 6 -18.10 39.13 2.86
C ALA A 6 -19.00 37.96 3.30
N SER A 7 -20.31 38.12 3.14
CA SER A 7 -21.27 37.06 3.45
C SER A 7 -21.06 35.86 2.53
N ASP A 8 -21.05 34.67 3.12
CA ASP A 8 -20.83 33.38 2.46
C ASP A 8 -21.91 33.02 1.40
N LYS A 9 -23.00 33.80 1.32
CA LYS A 9 -24.10 33.57 0.36
C LYS A 9 -23.64 33.63 -1.10
N LYS A 10 -22.70 34.52 -1.42
CA LYS A 10 -22.19 34.76 -2.79
C LYS A 10 -20.66 34.81 -2.86
N ALA A 11 -19.97 34.59 -1.75
CA ALA A 11 -18.53 34.57 -1.73
C ALA A 11 -18.04 33.39 -2.58
N ILE A 12 -17.02 33.65 -3.38
CA ILE A 12 -16.38 32.65 -4.22
C ILE A 12 -15.03 32.30 -3.60
N ALA A 13 -14.73 31.02 -3.54
CA ALA A 13 -13.48 30.48 -3.01
C ALA A 13 -12.96 29.37 -3.92
N LEU A 14 -11.67 29.09 -3.80
CA LEU A 14 -11.04 27.97 -4.48
C LEU A 14 -10.99 26.77 -3.51
N CYS A 15 -11.19 25.57 -4.04
CA CYS A 15 -10.96 24.34 -3.28
C CYS A 15 -9.45 24.16 -3.06
N ASP A 16 -9.03 23.90 -1.82
CA ASP A 16 -7.61 23.72 -1.48
C ASP A 16 -7.01 22.41 -2.01
N VAL A 17 -7.85 21.45 -2.44
CA VAL A 17 -7.43 20.14 -2.96
C VAL A 17 -7.29 20.13 -4.49
N CYS A 18 -8.30 20.61 -5.22
CA CYS A 18 -8.34 20.55 -6.69
C CYS A 18 -8.16 21.91 -7.38
N GLY A 19 -8.21 23.03 -6.65
CA GLY A 19 -7.99 24.37 -7.20
C GLY A 19 -9.16 24.95 -8.03
N PHE A 20 -10.29 24.24 -8.16
CA PHE A 20 -11.46 24.76 -8.87
C PHE A 20 -12.26 25.76 -8.04
N GLN A 21 -13.02 26.59 -8.74
CA GLN A 21 -13.84 27.67 -8.16
C GLN A 21 -15.22 27.14 -7.72
N TYR A 22 -15.58 27.37 -6.46
CA TYR A 22 -16.88 27.02 -5.88
C TYR A 22 -17.43 28.19 -5.05
N LYS A 23 -18.71 28.12 -4.67
CA LYS A 23 -19.23 29.05 -3.65
C LYS A 23 -18.68 28.63 -2.30
N LEU A 24 -18.26 29.59 -1.48
CA LEU A 24 -17.62 29.29 -0.19
C LEU A 24 -18.55 28.47 0.73
N LYS A 25 -19.88 28.66 0.66
CA LYS A 25 -20.90 27.85 1.34
C LYS A 25 -20.94 26.36 0.96
N GLU A 26 -20.40 25.99 -0.21
CA GLU A 26 -20.38 24.60 -0.70
C GLU A 26 -19.12 23.86 -0.22
N LEU A 27 -18.09 24.59 0.15
CA LEU A 27 -16.84 24.02 0.65
C LEU A 27 -16.99 23.59 2.11
N LYS A 28 -16.40 22.45 2.43
CA LYS A 28 -16.39 21.87 3.79
C LYS A 28 -14.96 21.72 4.27
N ASN A 29 -14.75 21.88 5.57
CA ASN A 29 -13.44 21.65 6.17
C ASN A 29 -13.08 20.15 6.12
N LEU A 30 -11.82 19.87 5.85
CA LEU A 30 -11.24 18.54 5.99
C LEU A 30 -10.80 18.32 7.43
N VAL A 31 -11.23 17.19 7.99
CA VAL A 31 -10.88 16.76 9.34
C VAL A 31 -10.01 15.52 9.22
N VAL A 32 -8.87 15.54 9.90
CA VAL A 32 -7.95 14.39 9.97
C VAL A 32 -7.72 14.10 11.44
N LYS A 33 -8.00 12.87 11.88
CA LYS A 33 -7.82 12.46 13.29
C LYS A 33 -8.61 13.34 14.25
N ASN A 34 -9.86 13.65 13.93
CA ASN A 34 -10.71 14.61 14.67
C ASN A 34 -10.15 16.04 14.80
N VAL A 35 -9.10 16.40 14.05
CA VAL A 35 -8.54 17.75 14.01
C VAL A 35 -8.92 18.44 12.71
N ASP A 36 -9.49 19.64 12.81
CA ASP A 36 -9.77 20.48 11.65
C ASP A 36 -8.45 21.02 11.08
N THR A 37 -8.17 20.70 9.82
CA THR A 37 -6.95 21.11 9.13
C THR A 37 -7.01 22.56 8.62
N ASN A 38 -8.17 23.21 8.75
CA ASN A 38 -8.51 24.51 8.12
C ASN A 38 -8.49 24.49 6.58
N LEU A 39 -8.31 23.33 5.95
CA LEU A 39 -8.39 23.16 4.51
C LEU A 39 -9.83 22.96 4.08
N LYS A 40 -10.26 23.70 3.07
CA LYS A 40 -11.61 23.67 2.51
C LYS A 40 -11.65 22.88 1.21
N ALA A 41 -12.35 21.75 1.24
CA ALA A 41 -12.54 20.88 0.09
C ALA A 41 -13.94 21.04 -0.51
N CYS A 42 -14.04 20.90 -1.84
CA CYS A 42 -15.31 20.81 -2.55
C CYS A 42 -16.01 19.46 -2.29
N PRO A 43 -17.32 19.33 -2.60
CA PRO A 43 -18.06 18.09 -2.33
C PRO A 43 -17.49 16.82 -2.98
N GLU A 44 -16.76 16.96 -4.09
CA GLU A 44 -16.14 15.84 -4.81
C GLU A 44 -14.85 15.37 -4.13
N CYS A 45 -14.03 16.31 -3.64
CA CYS A 45 -12.79 16.02 -2.95
C CYS A 45 -12.98 15.80 -1.44
N TRP A 46 -14.12 16.20 -0.88
CA TRP A 46 -14.38 16.11 0.55
C TRP A 46 -14.57 14.65 0.96
N ASN A 47 -13.72 14.20 1.88
CA ASN A 47 -13.82 12.89 2.50
C ASN A 47 -14.07 13.07 4.00
N PRO A 48 -15.05 12.36 4.59
CA PRO A 48 -15.23 12.38 6.03
C PRO A 48 -14.05 11.69 6.72
N ASP A 49 -13.70 12.14 7.93
CA ASP A 49 -12.71 11.43 8.72
C ASP A 49 -13.19 10.01 9.03
N GLN A 50 -12.26 9.07 9.05
CA GLN A 50 -12.54 7.66 9.29
C GLN A 50 -11.76 7.17 10.50
N PRO A 51 -12.32 6.25 11.31
CA PRO A 51 -11.62 5.70 12.48
C PRO A 51 -10.27 5.05 12.13
N GLN A 52 -10.11 4.58 10.88
CA GLN A 52 -8.86 4.05 10.35
C GLN A 52 -7.73 5.10 10.27
N ASN A 53 -8.04 6.40 10.22
CA ASN A 53 -7.01 7.44 10.20
C ASN A 53 -6.38 7.66 11.59
N MET A 54 -7.00 7.12 12.66
CA MET A 54 -6.55 7.27 14.05
C MET A 54 -5.60 6.15 14.52
N LEU A 55 -5.08 5.32 13.60
CA LEU A 55 -4.11 4.29 13.95
C LEU A 55 -2.85 4.93 14.56
N GLY A 56 -2.42 4.42 15.71
CA GLY A 56 -1.24 4.88 16.44
C GLY A 56 -1.45 6.13 17.31
N GLU A 57 -2.66 6.69 17.36
CA GLU A 57 -2.98 7.84 18.22
C GLU A 57 -3.24 7.43 19.67
N PHE A 58 -3.94 6.32 19.85
CA PHE A 58 -4.13 5.72 21.16
C PHE A 58 -3.04 4.67 21.40
N PRO A 59 -2.37 4.69 22.57
CA PRO A 59 -1.48 3.62 22.95
C PRO A 59 -2.30 2.33 23.10
N VAL A 60 -2.19 1.42 22.14
CA VAL A 60 -2.76 0.09 22.24
C VAL A 60 -1.78 -0.76 23.03
N HIS A 61 -2.03 -0.91 24.33
CA HIS A 61 -1.33 -1.87 25.15
C HIS A 61 -1.88 -3.26 24.82
N ASP A 62 -1.23 -3.95 23.88
CA ASP A 62 -1.53 -5.35 23.56
C ASP A 62 -0.49 -6.28 24.23
N PRO A 63 -0.67 -6.65 25.53
CA PRO A 63 0.16 -7.65 26.16
C PRO A 63 -0.09 -9.06 25.61
N GLN A 64 -1.15 -9.29 24.82
CA GLN A 64 -1.36 -10.59 24.16
C GLN A 64 -0.42 -10.77 22.98
N ALA A 65 -0.08 -9.71 22.25
CA ALA A 65 0.98 -9.76 21.23
C ALA A 65 2.35 -10.18 21.80
N LEU A 66 2.60 -9.96 23.11
CA LEU A 66 3.78 -10.45 23.82
C LEU A 66 3.59 -11.81 24.52
N ARG A 67 2.38 -12.12 25.00
CA ARG A 67 2.07 -13.39 25.70
C ARG A 67 1.88 -14.57 24.75
N ASP A 68 1.18 -14.34 23.66
CA ASP A 68 0.94 -15.30 22.58
C ASP A 68 1.26 -14.60 21.25
N PRO A 69 2.53 -14.22 21.00
CA PRO A 69 2.93 -13.72 19.70
C PRO A 69 2.49 -14.74 18.67
N ARG A 70 1.75 -14.30 17.65
CA ARG A 70 1.50 -15.14 16.48
C ARG A 70 2.86 -15.69 16.07
N PRO A 71 3.04 -17.02 16.00
CA PRO A 71 4.35 -17.62 15.76
C PRO A 71 4.94 -16.95 14.52
N ASP A 72 6.06 -16.27 14.71
CA ASP A 72 6.73 -15.59 13.62
C ASP A 72 7.17 -16.65 12.62
N GLN A 73 6.71 -16.50 11.38
CA GLN A 73 6.99 -17.46 10.33
C GLN A 73 8.15 -17.01 9.43
N SER A 74 8.86 -15.90 9.74
CA SER A 74 9.74 -15.29 8.74
C SER A 74 10.89 -14.39 9.23
N LEU A 75 11.58 -14.69 10.34
CA LEU A 75 12.88 -14.05 10.67
C LEU A 75 14.11 -14.95 10.42
N GLY A 76 13.92 -16.17 9.91
CA GLY A 76 14.98 -17.11 9.53
C GLY A 76 15.02 -17.40 8.03
N GLU A 77 15.99 -18.22 7.59
CA GLU A 77 15.97 -18.79 6.24
C GLU A 77 14.62 -19.48 5.98
N SER A 78 14.09 -19.28 4.78
CA SER A 78 12.71 -19.62 4.41
C SER A 78 12.33 -21.07 4.79
N GLY A 79 11.50 -21.23 5.82
CA GLY A 79 10.81 -22.49 6.13
C GLY A 79 9.43 -22.56 5.46
N ASN A 80 8.74 -23.70 5.60
CA ASN A 80 7.42 -24.03 5.03
C ASN A 80 6.27 -23.03 5.31
N SER A 81 6.52 -22.01 6.10
CA SER A 81 5.54 -21.03 6.54
C SER A 81 5.98 -19.58 6.30
N SER A 82 7.16 -19.38 5.70
CA SER A 82 7.70 -18.06 5.38
C SER A 82 7.04 -17.47 4.13
N SER A 83 6.77 -16.17 4.16
CA SER A 83 6.32 -15.41 2.98
C SER A 83 7.37 -15.31 1.86
N ARG A 84 8.58 -15.84 2.08
CA ARG A 84 9.67 -15.89 1.09
C ARG A 84 10.02 -17.35 0.73
N ASP A 85 9.01 -18.21 0.54
CA ASP A 85 9.18 -19.56 0.01
C ASP A 85 9.67 -19.50 -1.45
N ILE A 86 10.99 -19.60 -1.66
CA ILE A 86 11.63 -19.30 -2.94
C ILE A 86 12.10 -20.58 -3.64
N GLN A 87 11.68 -20.72 -4.89
CA GLN A 87 12.30 -21.53 -5.95
C GLN A 87 12.21 -20.74 -7.26
N TRP A 88 13.34 -20.31 -7.85
CA TRP A 88 13.33 -19.37 -8.99
C TRP A 88 13.53 -20.02 -10.36
N GLY A 89 12.71 -19.58 -11.32
CA GLY A 89 12.97 -19.49 -12.76
C GLY A 89 11.92 -18.55 -13.38
N TRP A 90 12.18 -17.52 -14.21
CA TRP A 90 13.34 -17.06 -14.99
C TRP A 90 13.69 -15.59 -14.62
N ASN A 91 14.97 -15.38 -14.29
CA ASN A 91 15.76 -14.13 -14.21
C ASN A 91 15.23 -12.85 -13.51
N PRO A 92 14.75 -12.91 -12.26
CA PRO A 92 14.60 -11.68 -11.46
C PRO A 92 16.00 -11.17 -11.07
N VAL A 93 16.16 -9.84 -11.06
CA VAL A 93 17.44 -9.18 -10.77
C VAL A 93 17.92 -9.57 -9.37
N GLY A 94 19.13 -10.12 -9.26
CA GLY A 94 19.71 -10.58 -7.98
C GLY A 94 19.89 -12.10 -7.84
N GLY A 95 20.40 -12.79 -8.88
CA GLY A 95 20.81 -14.20 -8.78
C GLY A 95 19.99 -15.19 -9.61
N GLY A 96 19.36 -14.75 -10.70
CA GLY A 96 18.45 -15.55 -11.54
C GLY A 96 19.02 -16.81 -12.22
N VAL A 97 20.33 -17.04 -12.13
CA VAL A 97 20.98 -18.34 -12.36
C VAL A 97 21.64 -18.70 -11.04
N ASP A 98 21.37 -19.89 -10.52
CA ASP A 98 22.02 -20.43 -9.32
C ASP A 98 23.23 -21.29 -9.73
N PRO A 99 24.41 -20.68 -10.03
CA PRO A 99 25.58 -21.42 -10.51
C PRO A 99 26.15 -22.39 -9.47
N PHE A 100 25.73 -22.26 -8.21
CA PHE A 100 26.23 -23.07 -7.11
C PHE A 100 25.25 -24.17 -6.69
N GLY A 101 24.02 -24.18 -7.24
CA GLY A 101 22.99 -25.19 -6.94
C GLY A 101 22.59 -25.24 -5.47
N LEU A 102 22.73 -24.12 -4.76
CA LEU A 102 22.47 -24.01 -3.32
C LEU A 102 21.01 -23.66 -3.01
N THR A 103 20.21 -23.35 -4.04
CA THR A 103 18.81 -22.97 -3.92
C THR A 103 17.92 -24.16 -4.28
N PRO A 104 17.09 -24.67 -3.36
CA PRO A 104 16.13 -25.71 -3.68
C PRO A 104 15.19 -25.29 -4.83
N ASN A 105 15.01 -26.13 -5.85
CA ASN A 105 14.09 -25.86 -6.95
C ASN A 105 13.44 -27.16 -7.47
N ILE A 106 12.13 -27.32 -7.26
CA ILE A 106 11.33 -28.47 -7.69
C ILE A 106 10.50 -28.16 -8.96
N LEU A 107 10.67 -26.97 -9.56
CA LEU A 107 9.96 -26.53 -10.78
C LEU A 107 10.75 -26.83 -12.07
N LEU A 108 11.66 -27.81 -12.04
CA LEU A 108 12.48 -28.20 -13.18
C LEU A 108 11.77 -29.30 -14.01
N ILE A 109 11.64 -29.08 -15.32
CA ILE A 109 11.19 -30.13 -16.25
C ILE A 109 12.37 -31.02 -16.62
N ASN A 110 12.24 -32.32 -16.36
CA ASN A 110 13.14 -33.34 -16.90
C ASN A 110 12.54 -33.91 -18.18
N GLY A 111 13.13 -33.60 -19.33
CA GLY A 111 12.73 -34.14 -20.63
C GLY A 111 13.93 -34.72 -21.37
N SER A 112 13.76 -35.88 -21.98
CA SER A 112 14.73 -36.48 -22.90
C SER A 112 14.19 -36.47 -24.32
N ILE A 113 14.97 -35.98 -25.28
CA ILE A 113 14.62 -36.09 -26.70
C ILE A 113 15.25 -37.39 -27.23
N GLY A 114 14.46 -38.21 -27.93
CA GLY A 114 14.93 -39.45 -28.55
C GLY A 114 15.79 -39.22 -29.80
N GLN A 115 16.10 -40.29 -30.54
CA GLN A 115 16.87 -40.19 -31.79
C GLN A 115 16.05 -39.46 -32.87
N VAL A 116 16.59 -38.35 -33.40
CA VAL A 116 15.99 -37.58 -34.48
C VAL A 116 16.78 -37.81 -35.77
N THR A 117 16.12 -38.32 -36.81
CA THR A 117 16.69 -38.42 -38.15
C THR A 117 16.22 -37.24 -38.99
N VAL A 118 17.14 -36.37 -39.38
CA VAL A 118 16.86 -35.21 -40.23
C VAL A 118 17.25 -35.55 -41.66
N THR A 119 16.29 -35.46 -42.58
CA THR A 119 16.52 -35.66 -44.02
C THR A 119 16.44 -34.31 -44.71
N THR A 120 17.51 -33.91 -45.39
CA THR A 120 17.55 -32.69 -46.21
C THR A 120 17.62 -33.07 -47.69
N SER A 121 16.91 -32.32 -48.54
CA SER A 121 16.88 -32.48 -50.01
C SER A 121 18.12 -31.94 -50.69
#